data_AF-A0A524LX72-F1
#
_entry.id   AF-A0A524LX72-F1
#
_cell.length_a   1.000
_cell.length_b   1.000
_cell.length_c   1.000
_cell.angle_alpha   90.00
_cell.angle_beta   90.00
_cell.angle_gamma   90.00
#
_symmetry.space_group_name_H-M   'P 1'
#
loop_
_entity.id
_entity.type
_entity.pdbx_description
1 polymer ?
#
loop_
_entity_poly.entity_id
_entity_poly.type
_entity_poly.pdbx_seq_one_letter_code
_entity_poly.pdbx_strand_id
1 'polypeptide(L)'
;MGIVSYFGLKDAKPEVVRLASIYTSLSLFMQVAFVISTTYYLIFVAEALGNNDFLVGMTYVGILVIVEMVVQTLFDYPTGVIGDWLGQRYILATAFMTYAIAFCLVSLVTTTTPFLLLVLIYALTGFAGSQQSGAMESWFDNNWRVTMPEDSERKEYGVFQGKIGMLFYFANT
;
A
#
# COMPACT_ATOMS: atom_id res chain seq x y z
N MET A 1 -19.20 -20.35 5.30
CA MET A 1 -17.77 -20.67 5.50
C MET A 1 -17.09 -19.37 5.93
N GLY A 2 -16.82 -19.19 7.23
CA GLY A 2 -16.30 -17.92 7.75
C GLY A 2 -14.81 -17.76 7.50
N ILE A 3 -14.30 -16.51 7.57
CA ILE A 3 -12.86 -16.16 7.62
C ILE A 3 -12.08 -17.13 8.51
N VAL A 4 -12.64 -17.44 9.69
CA VAL A 4 -12.09 -18.39 10.67
C VAL A 4 -11.81 -19.78 10.09
N SER A 5 -12.76 -20.36 9.34
CA SER A 5 -12.58 -21.71 8.79
C SER A 5 -11.64 -21.73 7.60
N TYR A 6 -11.63 -20.67 6.78
CA TYR A 6 -10.73 -20.58 5.63
C TYR A 6 -9.28 -20.46 6.08
N PHE A 7 -8.98 -19.58 7.04
CA PHE A 7 -7.63 -19.37 7.53
C PHE A 7 -7.11 -20.50 8.43
N GLY A 8 -7.97 -21.39 8.93
CA GLY A 8 -7.57 -22.49 9.82
C GLY A 8 -7.55 -22.08 11.29
N LEU A 9 -8.23 -20.99 11.65
CA LEU A 9 -8.25 -20.40 12.99
C LEU A 9 -9.43 -20.90 13.83
N LYS A 10 -9.92 -22.12 13.60
CA LYS A 10 -11.18 -22.63 14.18
C LYS A 10 -11.18 -22.63 15.72
N ASP A 11 -10.03 -22.92 16.31
CA ASP A 11 -9.84 -22.98 17.76
C ASP A 11 -9.05 -21.78 18.30
N ALA A 12 -8.84 -20.75 17.47
CA ALA A 12 -8.07 -19.58 17.85
C ALA A 12 -8.84 -18.68 18.82
N LYS A 13 -8.10 -17.96 19.68
CA LYS A 13 -8.68 -16.97 20.60
C LYS A 13 -9.45 -15.89 19.80
N PRO A 14 -10.53 -15.31 20.36
CA PRO A 14 -11.29 -14.26 19.67
C PRO A 14 -10.46 -13.06 19.20
N GLU A 15 -9.40 -12.73 19.95
CA GLU A 15 -8.46 -11.66 19.63
C GLU A 15 -7.67 -11.92 18.34
N VAL A 16 -7.26 -13.17 18.12
CA VAL A 16 -6.54 -13.61 16.92
C VAL A 16 -7.45 -13.54 15.71
N VAL A 17 -8.69 -14.04 15.86
CA VAL A 17 -9.71 -13.97 14.81
C VAL A 17 -9.99 -12.52 14.43
N ARG A 18 -10.08 -11.63 15.42
CA ARG A 18 -10.26 -10.19 15.18
C ARG A 18 -9.06 -9.59 14.46
N LEU A 19 -7.83 -9.88 14.89
CA LEU A 19 -6.60 -9.40 14.26
C LEU A 19 -6.51 -9.85 12.79
N ALA A 20 -6.70 -11.14 12.55
CA ALA A 20 -6.71 -11.74 11.21
C ALA A 20 -7.79 -11.11 10.32
N SER A 21 -8.99 -10.88 10.87
CA SER A 21 -10.09 -10.23 10.13
C SER A 21 -9.73 -8.79 9.75
N ILE A 22 -9.20 -7.99 10.68
CA ILE A 22 -8.78 -6.61 10.42
C ILE A 22 -7.71 -6.57 9.33
N TYR A 23 -6.68 -7.40 9.45
CA TYR A 23 -5.60 -7.47 8.48
C TYR A 23 -6.11 -7.86 7.09
N THR A 24 -6.94 -8.91 7.01
CA THR A 24 -7.51 -9.40 5.75
C THR A 24 -8.35 -8.32 5.08
N SER A 25 -9.26 -7.70 5.83
CA SER A 25 -10.16 -6.67 5.31
C SER A 25 -9.41 -5.43 4.85
N LEU A 26 -8.47 -4.92 5.66
CA LEU A 26 -7.67 -3.75 5.29
C LEU A 26 -6.81 -4.03 4.06
N SER A 27 -6.11 -5.16 4.03
CA SER A 27 -5.22 -5.48 2.92
C SER A 27 -5.95 -5.71 1.61
N LEU A 28 -7.13 -6.35 1.64
CA LEU A 28 -8.01 -6.48 0.47
C LEU A 28 -8.52 -5.13 -0.01
N PHE A 29 -8.97 -4.27 0.91
CA PHE A 29 -9.44 -2.93 0.56
C PHE A 29 -8.33 -2.10 -0.09
N MET A 30 -7.12 -2.14 0.48
CA MET A 30 -5.95 -1.50 -0.09
C MET A 30 -5.64 -2.04 -1.49
N GLN A 31 -5.60 -3.36 -1.68
CA GLN A 31 -5.32 -3.95 -2.99
C GLN A 31 -6.33 -3.51 -4.05
N VAL A 32 -7.61 -3.56 -3.74
CA VAL A 32 -8.66 -3.12 -4.68
C VAL A 32 -8.49 -1.64 -5.01
N ALA A 33 -8.23 -0.79 -4.01
CA ALA A 33 -7.98 0.62 -4.22
C ALA A 33 -6.76 0.84 -5.14
N PHE A 34 -5.64 0.16 -4.88
CA PHE A 34 -4.44 0.26 -5.69
C PHE A 34 -4.67 -0.19 -7.13
N VAL A 35 -5.24 -1.37 -7.36
CA VAL A 35 -5.46 -1.93 -8.71
C VAL A 35 -6.36 -1.02 -9.57
N ILE A 36 -7.45 -0.52 -8.97
CA ILE A 36 -8.36 0.39 -9.67
C ILE A 36 -7.63 1.72 -9.96
N SER A 37 -6.91 2.26 -8.99
CA SER A 37 -6.24 3.55 -9.15
C SER A 37 -5.11 3.50 -10.17
N THR A 38 -4.16 2.56 -10.07
CA THR A 38 -2.90 2.60 -10.85
C THR A 38 -3.13 2.46 -12.36
N THR A 39 -4.08 1.63 -12.78
CA THR A 39 -4.33 1.35 -14.20
C THR A 39 -4.83 2.60 -14.93
N TYR A 40 -5.87 3.24 -14.41
CA TYR A 40 -6.43 4.44 -15.04
C TYR A 40 -5.59 5.69 -14.78
N TYR A 41 -4.90 5.74 -13.62
CA TYR A 41 -4.03 6.84 -13.25
C TYR A 41 -2.92 7.06 -14.26
N LEU A 42 -2.20 5.99 -14.62
CA LEU A 42 -1.06 6.08 -15.52
C LEU A 42 -1.48 6.57 -16.91
N ILE A 43 -2.59 6.03 -17.44
CA ILE A 43 -3.15 6.42 -18.72
C ILE A 43 -3.52 7.92 -18.71
N PHE A 44 -4.26 8.34 -17.68
CA PHE A 44 -4.69 9.72 -17.54
C PHE A 44 -3.51 10.72 -17.49
N VAL A 45 -2.47 10.42 -16.70
CA VAL A 45 -1.29 11.29 -16.59
C VAL A 45 -0.50 11.31 -17.90
N ALA A 46 -0.36 10.16 -18.56
CA ALA A 46 0.32 10.08 -19.86
C ALA A 46 -0.41 10.92 -20.92
N GLU A 47 -1.73 10.79 -21.05
CA GLU A 47 -2.52 11.58 -22.00
C GLU A 47 -2.44 13.09 -21.71
N ALA A 48 -2.51 13.48 -20.42
CA ALA A 48 -2.39 14.87 -20.01
C ALA A 48 -1.03 15.47 -20.38
N LEU A 49 0.07 14.76 -20.12
CA LEU A 49 1.44 15.20 -20.42
C LEU A 49 1.77 15.19 -21.91
N GLY A 50 1.20 14.23 -22.64
CA GLY A 50 1.43 14.03 -24.06
C GLY A 50 0.64 14.97 -24.96
N ASN A 51 -0.20 15.86 -24.42
CA ASN A 51 -1.21 16.58 -25.21
C ASN A 51 -2.07 15.63 -26.06
N ASN A 52 -2.50 14.51 -25.46
CA ASN A 52 -3.17 13.37 -26.10
C ASN A 52 -2.29 12.48 -27.00
N ASP A 53 -0.97 12.72 -27.08
CA ASP A 53 -0.02 11.75 -27.60
C ASP A 53 0.49 10.85 -26.47
N PHE A 54 -0.10 9.66 -26.36
CA PHE A 54 0.21 8.70 -25.31
C PHE A 54 1.70 8.30 -25.26
N LEU A 55 2.37 8.11 -26.41
CA LEU A 55 3.77 7.67 -26.46
C LEU A 55 4.72 8.75 -25.91
N VAL A 56 4.48 10.01 -26.28
CA VAL A 56 5.21 11.15 -25.74
C VAL A 56 4.95 11.28 -24.24
N GLY A 57 3.68 11.19 -23.82
CA GLY A 57 3.28 11.22 -22.42
C GLY A 57 3.96 10.17 -21.55
N MET A 58 4.04 8.93 -22.05
CA MET A 58 4.69 7.82 -21.36
C MET A 58 6.18 8.07 -21.07
N THR A 59 6.87 8.83 -21.92
CA THR A 59 8.27 9.21 -21.67
C THR A 59 8.38 10.10 -20.42
N TYR A 60 7.48 11.07 -20.27
CA TYR A 60 7.45 11.94 -19.10
C TYR A 60 7.00 11.19 -17.84
N VAL A 61 6.02 10.29 -17.96
CA VAL A 61 5.63 9.39 -16.86
C VAL A 61 6.82 8.58 -16.36
N GLY A 62 7.67 8.07 -17.25
CA GLY A 62 8.90 7.37 -16.85
C GLY A 62 9.81 8.21 -15.95
N ILE A 63 9.96 9.51 -16.25
CA ILE A 63 10.73 10.45 -15.41
C ILE A 63 10.05 10.62 -14.04
N LEU A 64 8.72 10.77 -14.02
CA LEU A 64 7.97 10.92 -12.79
C LEU A 64 8.05 9.68 -11.89
N VAL A 65 7.99 8.48 -12.46
CA VAL A 65 8.19 7.21 -11.75
C VAL A 65 9.60 7.14 -11.16
N ILE A 66 10.63 7.62 -11.86
CA ILE A 66 11.99 7.71 -11.29
C ILE A 66 12.00 8.62 -10.06
N VAL A 67 11.32 9.78 -10.11
CA VAL A 67 11.20 10.68 -8.95
C VAL A 67 10.53 9.96 -7.78
N GLU A 68 9.39 9.30 -8.02
CA GLU A 68 8.67 8.51 -7.02
C GLU A 68 9.59 7.47 -6.38
N MET A 69 10.29 6.66 -7.18
CA MET A 69 11.18 5.60 -6.70
C MET A 69 12.37 6.15 -5.90
N VAL A 70 12.95 7.27 -6.33
CA VAL A 70 14.04 7.94 -5.60
C VAL A 70 13.54 8.43 -4.25
N VAL A 71 12.41 9.13 -4.21
CA VAL A 71 11.83 9.62 -2.95
C VAL A 71 11.48 8.44 -2.04
N GLN A 72 10.81 7.41 -2.57
CA GLN A 72 10.48 6.22 -1.80
C GLN A 72 11.73 5.59 -1.18
N THR A 73 12.76 5.33 -1.98
CA THR A 73 14.01 4.73 -1.52
C THR A 73 14.70 5.58 -0.44
N LEU A 74 14.71 6.90 -0.60
CA LEU A 74 15.33 7.81 0.38
C LEU A 74 14.60 7.79 1.73
N PHE A 75 13.28 7.61 1.72
CA PHE A 75 12.47 7.67 2.92
C PHE A 75 12.10 6.30 3.51
N ASP A 76 12.24 5.19 2.79
CA ASP A 76 11.88 3.83 3.23
C ASP A 76 12.48 3.50 4.60
N TYR A 77 13.80 3.69 4.74
CA TYR A 77 14.48 3.41 6.00
C TYR A 77 14.09 4.40 7.12
N PRO A 78 14.16 5.73 6.90
CA PRO A 78 13.69 6.70 7.90
C PRO A 78 12.26 6.45 8.39
N THR A 79 11.31 6.18 7.49
CA THR A 79 9.90 5.98 7.85
C THR A 79 9.70 4.67 8.61
N GLY A 80 10.46 3.62 8.28
CA GLY A 80 10.51 2.39 9.06
C GLY A 80 10.95 2.62 10.51
N VAL A 81 12.06 3.32 10.71
CA VAL A 81 12.57 3.64 12.07
C VAL A 81 11.58 4.48 12.87
N ILE A 82 10.93 5.48 12.24
CA ILE A 82 9.89 6.27 12.90
C ILE A 82 8.68 5.38 13.24
N GLY A 83 8.32 4.42 12.38
CA GLY A 83 7.25 3.47 12.62
C GLY A 83 7.49 2.57 13.84
N ASP A 84 8.74 2.17 14.07
CA ASP A 84 9.11 1.37 15.24
C ASP A 84 9.03 2.18 16.55
N TRP A 85 9.32 3.48 16.51
CA TRP A 85 9.27 4.36 17.68
C TRP A 85 7.86 4.91 17.98
N LEU A 86 7.20 5.48 16.97
CA LEU A 86 5.90 6.13 17.09
C LEU A 86 4.74 5.12 17.06
N GLY A 87 4.96 3.99 16.39
CA GLY A 87 3.97 2.94 16.17
C GLY A 87 3.45 2.92 14.74
N GLN A 88 3.44 1.73 14.16
CA GLN A 88 3.09 1.47 12.74
C GLN A 88 1.70 1.99 12.33
N ARG A 89 0.74 2.05 13.27
CA ARG A 89 -0.61 2.58 12.99
C ARG A 89 -0.61 4.06 12.59
N TYR A 90 0.30 4.86 13.15
CA TYR A 90 0.38 6.29 12.84
C TYR A 90 1.08 6.51 11.51
N ILE A 91 2.12 5.73 11.23
CA ILE A 91 2.79 5.73 9.92
C ILE A 91 1.84 5.33 8.79
N LEU A 92 1.01 4.30 9.00
CA LEU A 92 -0.03 3.94 8.03
C LEU A 92 -1.06 5.06 7.84
N ALA A 93 -1.48 5.72 8.92
CA ALA A 93 -2.43 6.83 8.83
C ALA A 93 -1.84 8.03 8.06
N THR A 94 -0.57 8.36 8.29
CA THR A 94 0.11 9.42 7.52
C THR A 94 0.29 9.01 6.08
N ALA A 95 0.61 7.74 5.79
CA ALA A 95 0.75 7.24 4.43
C ALA A 95 -0.55 7.44 3.63
N PHE A 96 -1.68 6.98 4.17
CA PHE A 96 -2.97 7.13 3.50
C PHE A 96 -3.42 8.59 3.38
N MET A 97 -3.09 9.45 4.35
CA MET A 97 -3.36 10.88 4.24
C MET A 97 -2.53 11.51 3.11
N THR A 98 -1.26 11.16 2.99
CA THR A 98 -0.39 11.64 1.90
C THR A 98 -0.86 11.11 0.54
N TYR A 99 -1.26 9.84 0.44
CA TYR A 99 -1.90 9.31 -0.77
C TYR A 99 -3.18 10.07 -1.12
N ALA A 100 -4.05 10.34 -0.14
CA ALA A 100 -5.28 11.09 -0.37
C ALA A 100 -5.01 12.50 -0.89
N ILE A 101 -4.00 13.19 -0.36
CA ILE A 101 -3.54 14.49 -0.86
C ILE A 101 -3.03 14.36 -2.30
N ALA A 102 -2.18 13.38 -2.58
CA ALA A 102 -1.66 13.14 -3.92
C ALA A 102 -2.80 12.89 -4.93
N PHE A 103 -3.74 11.99 -4.61
CA PHE A 103 -4.90 11.72 -5.46
C PHE A 103 -5.84 12.92 -5.61
N CYS A 104 -6.00 13.73 -4.57
CA CYS A 104 -6.73 14.99 -4.66
C CYS A 104 -6.07 15.94 -5.67
N LEU A 105 -4.74 16.12 -5.60
CA LEU A 105 -3.99 16.95 -6.55
C LEU A 105 -4.06 16.42 -7.98
N VAL A 106 -4.02 15.09 -8.14
CA VAL A 106 -4.21 14.42 -9.44
C VAL A 106 -5.56 14.75 -10.05
N SER A 107 -6.63 14.84 -9.26
CA SER A 107 -7.97 15.20 -9.76
C SER A 107 -8.03 16.60 -10.39
N LEU A 108 -7.03 17.45 -10.14
CA LEU A 108 -6.92 18.80 -10.68
C LEU A 108 -6.03 18.89 -11.93
N VAL A 109 -5.41 17.77 -12.34
CA VAL A 109 -4.50 17.72 -13.49
C VAL A 109 -5.27 17.87 -14.79
N THR A 110 -4.69 18.66 -15.69
CA THR A 110 -5.16 18.95 -17.04
C THR A 110 -3.97 18.96 -18.00
N THR A 111 -4.22 19.08 -19.30
CA THR A 111 -3.16 19.18 -20.33
C THR A 111 -2.27 20.43 -20.19
N THR A 112 -2.71 21.44 -19.45
CA THR A 112 -1.92 22.67 -19.20
C THR A 112 -1.24 22.66 -17.84
N THR A 113 -1.31 21.54 -17.11
CA THR A 113 -0.71 21.43 -15.77
C THR A 113 0.81 21.57 -15.84
N PRO A 114 1.43 22.42 -15.01
CA PRO A 114 2.87 22.54 -14.95
C PRO A 114 3.52 21.21 -14.56
N PHE A 115 4.56 20.80 -15.31
CA PHE A 115 5.30 19.57 -15.02
C PHE A 115 5.79 19.48 -13.56
N LEU A 116 6.16 20.61 -12.95
CA LEU A 116 6.60 20.67 -11.56
C LEU A 116 5.51 20.23 -10.56
N LEU A 117 4.23 20.47 -10.86
CA LEU A 117 3.14 19.98 -10.00
C LEU A 117 3.07 18.45 -10.06
N LEU A 118 3.31 17.85 -11.22
CA LEU A 118 3.34 16.40 -11.38
C LEU A 118 4.55 15.77 -10.68
N VAL A 119 5.70 16.45 -10.72
CA VAL A 119 6.88 16.06 -9.91
C VAL A 119 6.54 16.05 -8.42
N LEU A 120 5.86 17.09 -7.92
CA LEU A 120 5.41 17.13 -6.52
C LEU A 120 4.43 16.00 -6.20
N ILE A 121 3.46 15.72 -7.08
CA ILE A 121 2.50 14.63 -6.91
C ILE A 121 3.24 13.29 -6.79
N TYR A 122 4.14 12.97 -7.71
CA TYR A 122 4.88 11.71 -7.68
C TYR A 122 5.86 11.62 -6.50
N ALA A 123 6.45 12.75 -6.09
CA ALA A 123 7.23 12.79 -4.85
C ALA A 123 6.38 12.50 -3.61
N LEU A 124 5.16 13.04 -3.53
CA LEU A 124 4.21 12.73 -2.45
C LEU A 124 3.79 11.26 -2.49
N THR A 125 3.52 10.71 -3.67
CA THR A 125 3.22 9.28 -3.85
C THR A 125 4.38 8.40 -3.37
N GLY A 126 5.62 8.73 -3.74
CA GLY A 126 6.81 7.98 -3.30
C GLY A 126 7.02 8.06 -1.79
N PHE A 127 6.81 9.23 -1.20
CA PHE A 127 6.87 9.41 0.25
C PHE A 127 5.75 8.66 0.99
N ALA A 128 4.54 8.63 0.44
CA ALA A 128 3.45 7.82 0.99
C ALA A 128 3.76 6.32 0.87
N GLY A 129 4.31 5.89 -0.27
CA GLY A 129 4.75 4.52 -0.51
C GLY A 129 5.81 4.07 0.48
N SER A 130 6.74 4.96 0.84
CA SER A 130 7.80 4.62 1.79
C SER A 130 7.28 4.38 3.20
N GLN A 131 6.24 5.10 3.60
CA GLN A 131 5.58 4.92 4.89
C GLN A 131 4.75 3.65 4.92
N GLN A 132 4.05 3.34 3.83
CA GLN A 132 3.25 2.12 3.76
C GLN A 132 4.13 0.87 3.68
N SER A 133 5.27 0.95 2.99
CA SER A 133 6.19 -0.15 2.73
C SER A 133 6.55 -0.88 4.02
N GLY A 134 6.13 -2.14 4.15
CA GLY A 134 6.39 -2.98 5.32
C GLY A 134 5.69 -2.57 6.62
N ALA A 135 5.03 -1.42 6.72
CA ALA A 135 4.39 -0.97 7.96
C ALA A 135 3.16 -1.82 8.34
N MET A 136 2.37 -2.24 7.34
CA MET A 136 1.20 -3.11 7.55
C MET A 136 1.61 -4.53 7.98
N GLU A 137 2.65 -5.06 7.34
CA GLU A 137 3.23 -6.37 7.70
C GLU A 137 3.85 -6.33 9.09
N SER A 138 4.62 -5.28 9.40
CA SER A 138 5.23 -5.08 10.72
C SER A 138 4.18 -4.90 11.81
N TRP A 139 3.11 -4.16 11.53
CA TRP A 139 1.97 -4.03 12.44
C TRP A 139 1.35 -5.41 12.71
N PHE A 140 1.07 -6.18 11.67
CA PHE A 140 0.47 -7.50 11.83
C PHE A 140 1.40 -8.47 12.56
N ASP A 141 2.69 -8.50 12.20
CA ASP A 141 3.69 -9.36 12.82
C ASP A 141 3.82 -9.10 14.32
N ASN A 142 3.90 -7.83 14.71
CA ASN A 142 4.01 -7.43 16.10
C ASN A 142 2.75 -7.80 16.90
N ASN A 143 1.56 -7.58 16.34
CA ASN A 143 0.31 -7.95 17.01
C ASN A 143 0.14 -9.46 17.07
N TRP A 144 0.54 -10.21 16.03
CA TRP A 144 0.46 -11.66 16.01
C TRP A 144 1.27 -12.28 17.15
N ARG A 145 2.54 -11.86 17.33
CA ARG A 145 3.41 -12.34 18.41
C ARG A 145 2.80 -12.13 19.79
N VAL A 146 2.08 -11.03 20.00
CA VAL A 146 1.42 -10.73 21.27
C VAL A 146 0.15 -11.57 21.47
N THR A 147 -0.65 -11.75 20.42
CA THR A 147 -1.93 -12.47 20.49
C THR A 147 -1.82 -14.00 20.41
N MET A 148 -0.75 -14.52 19.80
CA MET A 148 -0.45 -15.95 19.65
C MET A 148 0.97 -16.29 20.14
N PRO A 149 1.27 -16.12 21.44
CA PRO A 149 2.57 -16.52 21.98
C PRO A 149 2.84 -18.03 21.83
N GLU A 150 1.79 -18.86 21.72
CA GLU A 150 1.88 -20.29 21.44
C GLU A 150 2.47 -20.62 20.05
N ASP A 151 2.30 -19.75 19.05
CA ASP A 151 2.82 -19.93 17.69
C ASP A 151 4.29 -19.48 17.58
N SER A 152 5.14 -19.95 18.49
CA SER A 152 6.56 -19.58 18.55
C SER A 152 7.35 -19.97 17.30
N GLU A 153 6.95 -21.06 16.63
CA GLU A 153 7.54 -21.53 15.37
C GLU A 153 6.92 -20.87 14.12
N ARG A 154 5.96 -19.93 14.28
CA ARG A 154 5.30 -19.21 13.18
C ARG A 154 4.61 -20.10 12.15
N LYS A 155 4.17 -21.30 12.54
CA LYS A 155 3.51 -22.25 11.64
C LYS A 155 2.13 -21.74 11.26
N GLU A 156 1.35 -21.27 12.23
CA GLU A 156 0.01 -20.74 11.98
C GLU A 156 0.08 -19.40 11.24
N TYR A 157 1.03 -18.55 11.63
CA TYR A 157 1.35 -17.31 10.91
C TYR A 157 1.64 -17.56 9.42
N GLY A 158 2.51 -18.54 9.11
CA GLY A 158 2.88 -18.87 7.74
C GLY A 158 1.70 -19.39 6.92
N VAL A 159 0.86 -20.25 7.51
CA VAL A 159 -0.38 -20.72 6.85
C VAL A 159 -1.34 -19.57 6.57
N PHE A 160 -1.50 -18.65 7.52
CA PHE A 160 -2.34 -17.47 7.35
C PHE A 160 -1.84 -16.59 6.21
N GLN A 161 -0.55 -16.22 6.22
CA GLN A 161 0.05 -15.39 5.17
C GLN A 161 -0.02 -16.05 3.79
N GLY A 162 0.23 -17.36 3.71
CA GLY A 162 0.10 -18.11 2.45
C GLY A 162 -1.33 -18.05 1.88
N LYS A 163 -2.35 -18.14 2.74
CA LYS A 163 -3.75 -18.03 2.33
C LYS A 163 -4.15 -16.61 1.93
N ILE A 164 -3.64 -15.59 2.61
CA ILE A 164 -3.79 -14.19 2.19
C ILE A 164 -3.17 -13.98 0.82
N GLY A 165 -1.95 -14.48 0.60
CA GLY A 165 -1.29 -14.41 -0.70
C GLY A 165 -2.11 -15.06 -1.82
N MET A 166 -2.75 -16.20 -1.56
CA MET A 166 -3.68 -16.83 -2.52
C MET A 166 -4.88 -15.93 -2.84
N LEU A 167 -5.47 -15.26 -1.84
CA LEU A 167 -6.57 -14.31 -2.08
C LEU A 167 -6.14 -13.13 -2.95
N PHE A 168 -4.92 -12.60 -2.73
CA PHE A 168 -4.39 -11.51 -3.54
C PHE A 168 -4.10 -11.94 -4.98
N TYR A 169 -3.63 -13.18 -5.19
CA TYR A 169 -3.46 -13.71 -6.54
C TYR A 169 -4.78 -13.66 -7.33
N PHE A 170 -5.87 -14.16 -6.73
CA PHE A 170 -7.19 -14.11 -7.37
C PHE A 170 -7.75 -12.71 -7.58
N ALA A 171 -7.35 -11.73 -6.76
CA ALA A 171 -7.77 -10.34 -6.93
C ALA A 171 -7.01 -9.61 -8.06
N ASN A 172 -5.83 -10.12 -8.46
CA ASN A 172 -4.94 -9.50 -9.43
C ASN A 172 -4.93 -10.18 -10.81
N THR A 173 -5.50 -11.39 -10.95
CA THR A 173 -5.81 -12.05 -12.24
C THR A 173 -7.26 -11.82 -12.66
#